data_AF-A0A3N5NKR3-F1
#
_entry.id   AF-A0A3N5NKR3-F1
#
_cell.length_a   1.000
_cell.length_b   1.000
_cell.length_c   1.000
_cell.angle_alpha   90.00
_cell.angle_beta   90.00
_cell.angle_gamma   90.00
#
_symmetry.space_group_name_H-M   'P 1'
#
loop_
_entity.id
_entity.type
_entity.pdbx_description
1 polymer ?
#
loop_
_entity_poly.entity_id
_entity_poly.type
_entity_poly.pdbx_seq_one_letter_code
_entity_poly.pdbx_strand_id
1 'polypeptide(L)'
;MNRRTFLCHMCLGGIATFGFPVVNFAQVKQAGRFVFVLLRGGFDGLAAVVPHGDPSYRSLRGAFAFDESDLVELNDTFGLAPGLAPMRELWQQNQLVALHAMAIPYRTRSHFDGQAILETGIDRPVGSSDGWLNRLLQV
;
A
#
# COMPACT_ATOMS: atom_id res chain seq x y z
N MET A 1 17.69 35.93 28.73
CA MET A 1 16.95 34.93 27.93
C MET A 1 17.51 33.54 28.22
N ASN A 2 16.69 32.58 28.65
CA ASN A 2 17.16 31.23 29.03
C ASN A 2 17.24 30.33 27.78
N ARG A 3 18.42 29.75 27.52
CA ARG A 3 18.72 28.92 26.34
C ARG A 3 17.76 27.73 26.20
N ARG A 4 17.33 27.14 27.32
CA ARG A 4 16.38 26.02 27.33
C ARG A 4 15.01 26.46 26.82
N THR A 5 14.55 27.62 27.26
CA THR A 5 13.27 28.19 26.85
C THR A 5 13.27 28.53 25.38
N PHE A 6 14.36 29.10 24.85
CA PHE A 6 14.52 29.37 23.42
C PHE A 6 14.43 28.10 22.57
N LEU A 7 15.15 27.04 22.94
CA LEU A 7 15.13 25.76 22.21
C LEU A 7 13.75 25.09 22.24
N CYS A 8 13.06 25.09 23.38
CA CYS A 8 11.68 24.57 23.46
C CYS A 8 10.73 25.29 22.50
N HIS A 9 10.79 26.63 22.43
CA HIS A 9 9.93 27.39 21.53
C HIS A 9 10.27 27.14 20.06
N MET A 10 11.56 26.95 19.73
CA MET A 10 11.99 26.62 18.38
C MET A 10 11.49 25.23 17.93
N CYS A 11 11.58 24.21 18.79
CA CYS A 11 11.07 22.87 18.50
C CYS A 11 9.54 22.85 18.35
N LEU A 12 8.82 23.58 19.21
CA LEU A 12 7.36 23.70 19.10
C LEU A 12 6.93 24.39 17.80
N GLY A 13 7.64 25.44 17.38
CA GLY A 13 7.41 26.10 16.09
C GLY A 13 7.68 25.18 14.90
N GLY A 14 8.74 24.37 14.94
CA GLY A 14 9.06 23.40 13.90
C GLY A 14 7.96 22.33 13.73
N ILE A 15 7.45 21.79 14.82
CA ILE A 15 6.35 20.81 14.80
C ILE A 15 5.05 21.43 14.27
N ALA A 16 4.73 22.66 14.65
CA ALA A 16 3.54 23.35 14.16
C ALA A 16 3.58 23.62 12.63
N THR A 17 4.78 23.72 12.05
CA THR A 17 4.95 24.07 10.63
C THR A 17 5.13 22.84 9.73
N PHE A 18 5.79 21.78 10.23
CA PHE A 18 6.15 20.59 9.43
C PHE A 18 5.55 19.28 9.97
N GLY A 19 4.95 19.29 11.15
CA GLY A 19 4.44 18.09 11.82
C GLY A 19 3.02 17.70 11.44
N PHE A 20 2.29 18.56 10.72
CA PHE A 20 0.95 18.23 10.24
C PHE A 20 1.01 17.60 8.84
N PRO A 21 0.40 16.41 8.64
CA PRO A 21 0.31 15.84 7.30
C PRO A 21 -0.51 16.79 6.41
N VAL A 22 0.10 17.25 5.32
CA VAL A 22 -0.62 18.00 4.30
C VAL A 22 -1.49 17.01 3.55
N VAL A 23 -2.80 17.06 3.79
CA VAL A 23 -3.78 16.29 3.01
C VAL A 23 -3.91 16.96 1.65
N ASN A 24 -3.25 16.40 0.64
CA ASN A 24 -3.44 16.82 -0.75
C ASN A 24 -4.61 16.05 -1.35
N PHE A 25 -5.71 16.75 -1.64
CA PHE A 25 -6.78 16.19 -2.46
C PHE A 25 -6.37 16.27 -3.93
N ALA A 26 -6.47 15.14 -4.64
CA ALA A 26 -6.24 15.12 -6.08
C ALA A 26 -7.23 16.06 -6.79
N GLN A 27 -6.73 17.18 -7.31
CA GLN A 27 -7.51 18.11 -8.13
C GLN A 27 -7.51 17.60 -9.57
N VAL A 28 -8.46 16.71 -9.90
CA VAL A 28 -8.61 16.20 -11.27
C VAL A 28 -9.50 17.17 -12.05
N LYS A 29 -8.96 17.81 -13.10
CA LYS A 29 -9.69 18.76 -13.97
C LYS A 29 -10.85 18.13 -14.76
N GLN A 30 -10.92 16.81 -14.83
CA GLN A 30 -11.89 16.03 -15.60
C GLN A 30 -12.59 15.04 -14.66
N ALA A 31 -13.80 14.60 -15.02
CA ALA A 31 -14.50 13.54 -14.31
C ALA A 31 -13.65 12.25 -14.35
N GLY A 32 -12.94 11.96 -13.27
CA GLY A 32 -12.15 10.75 -13.11
C GLY A 32 -13.07 9.54 -12.95
N ARG A 33 -12.72 8.42 -13.59
CA ARG A 33 -13.35 7.12 -13.32
C ARG A 33 -12.50 6.40 -12.29
N PHE A 34 -13.11 6.02 -11.17
CA PHE A 34 -12.47 5.17 -10.18
C PHE A 34 -12.84 3.71 -10.45
N VAL A 35 -11.83 2.86 -10.59
CA VAL A 35 -12.00 1.41 -10.73
C VAL A 35 -11.31 0.74 -9.55
N PHE A 36 -12.08 0.03 -8.73
CA PHE A 36 -11.57 -0.77 -7.63
C PHE A 36 -11.57 -2.25 -8.04
N VAL A 37 -10.40 -2.87 -8.04
CA VAL A 37 -10.25 -4.30 -8.36
C VAL A 37 -9.79 -5.03 -7.12
N LEU A 38 -10.64 -5.91 -6.60
CA LEU A 38 -10.32 -6.79 -5.48
C LEU A 38 -9.94 -8.17 -6.01
N LEU A 39 -8.67 -8.56 -5.85
CA LEU A 39 -8.17 -9.87 -6.25
C LEU A 39 -8.53 -10.92 -5.20
N ARG A 40 -9.66 -11.61 -5.42
CA ARG A 40 -10.07 -12.76 -4.59
C ARG A 40 -9.22 -14.00 -4.92
N GLY A 41 -8.97 -14.85 -3.93
CA GLY A 41 -8.29 -16.13 -4.14
C GLY A 41 -6.81 -16.20 -3.76
N GLY A 42 -6.29 -15.24 -2.98
CA GLY A 42 -4.94 -15.33 -2.42
C GLY A 42 -3.86 -14.77 -3.33
N PHE A 43 -4.00 -13.50 -3.72
CA PHE A 43 -2.94 -12.77 -4.43
C PHE A 43 -1.65 -12.72 -3.60
N ASP A 44 -0.54 -13.16 -4.20
CA ASP A 44 0.77 -13.13 -3.56
C ASP A 44 1.51 -11.83 -3.90
N GLY A 45 1.46 -10.87 -2.99
CA GLY A 45 2.13 -9.58 -3.15
C GLY A 45 3.65 -9.68 -3.23
N LEU A 46 4.27 -10.69 -2.60
CA LEU A 46 5.73 -10.90 -2.64
C LEU A 46 6.18 -11.54 -3.96
N ALA A 47 5.26 -12.14 -4.70
CA ALA A 47 5.51 -12.57 -6.07
C ALA A 47 5.23 -11.45 -7.09
N ALA A 48 4.29 -10.55 -6.80
CA ALA A 48 3.96 -9.45 -7.70
C ALA A 48 5.00 -8.33 -7.70
N VAL A 49 5.36 -7.84 -6.51
CA VAL A 49 6.38 -6.82 -6.29
C VAL A 49 7.43 -7.41 -5.36
N VAL A 50 8.50 -7.90 -5.98
CA VAL A 50 9.53 -8.74 -5.38
C VAL A 50 10.60 -7.87 -4.71
N PRO A 51 10.84 -8.01 -3.40
CA PRO A 51 11.89 -7.28 -2.68
C PRO A 51 13.26 -7.94 -2.88
N HIS A 52 13.76 -7.96 -4.11
CA HIS A 52 15.01 -8.66 -4.47
C HIS A 52 16.24 -8.11 -3.73
N GLY A 53 16.24 -6.82 -3.38
CA GLY A 53 17.33 -6.20 -2.63
C GLY A 53 17.32 -6.48 -1.13
N ASP A 54 16.32 -7.19 -0.59
CA ASP A 54 16.32 -7.64 0.81
C ASP A 54 17.16 -8.93 0.92
N PRO A 55 18.28 -8.93 1.68
CA PRO A 55 19.13 -10.12 1.85
C PRO A 55 18.40 -11.34 2.43
N SER A 56 17.29 -11.11 3.14
CA SER A 56 16.47 -12.16 3.74
C SER A 56 15.43 -12.73 2.78
N TYR A 57 15.13 -12.06 1.65
CA TYR A 57 14.04 -12.46 0.76
C TYR A 57 14.22 -13.89 0.27
N ARG A 58 15.36 -14.20 -0.35
CA ARG A 58 15.59 -15.52 -0.96
C ARG A 58 15.58 -16.64 0.08
N SER A 59 16.16 -16.42 1.26
CA SER A 59 16.19 -17.44 2.33
C SER A 59 14.82 -17.70 2.94
N LEU A 60 14.01 -16.65 3.14
CA LEU A 60 12.65 -16.77 3.67
C LEU A 60 11.66 -17.31 2.62
N ARG A 61 11.88 -16.99 1.35
CA ARG A 61 10.98 -17.35 0.24
C ARG A 61 11.26 -18.75 -0.33
N GLY A 62 12.49 -19.23 -0.23
CA GLY A 62 12.89 -20.57 -0.65
C GLY A 62 12.66 -20.81 -2.14
N ALA A 63 12.03 -21.94 -2.49
CA ALA A 63 11.78 -22.34 -3.88
C ALA A 63 10.86 -21.39 -4.67
N PHE A 64 10.16 -20.47 -3.99
CA PHE A 64 9.30 -19.48 -4.64
C PHE A 64 9.98 -18.12 -4.86
N ALA A 65 11.29 -18.03 -4.60
CA ALA A 65 12.07 -16.82 -4.86
C ALA A 65 12.30 -16.70 -6.36
N PHE A 66 12.12 -15.51 -6.91
CA PHE A 66 12.56 -15.21 -8.26
C PHE A 66 14.07 -14.98 -8.30
N ASP A 67 14.69 -15.31 -9.42
CA ASP A 67 16.04 -14.85 -9.72
C ASP A 67 16.00 -13.42 -10.24
N GLU A 68 17.04 -12.64 -9.93
CA GLU A 68 17.12 -11.22 -10.31
C GLU A 68 17.05 -11.04 -11.83
N SER A 69 17.56 -12.01 -12.61
CA SER A 69 17.47 -12.02 -14.07
C SER A 69 16.05 -12.15 -14.62
N ASP A 70 15.11 -12.68 -13.84
CA ASP A 70 13.72 -12.84 -14.25
C ASP A 70 12.88 -11.59 -13.97
N LEU A 71 13.39 -10.70 -13.13
CA LEU A 71 12.63 -9.56 -12.63
C LEU A 71 12.72 -8.37 -13.58
N VAL A 72 11.61 -7.63 -13.63
CA VAL A 72 11.60 -6.30 -14.22
C VAL A 72 11.87 -5.28 -13.13
N GLU A 73 13.11 -4.80 -13.09
CA GLU A 73 13.60 -3.91 -12.03
C GLU A 73 12.80 -2.60 -11.96
N LEU A 74 12.37 -2.23 -10.74
CA LEU A 74 11.76 -0.94 -10.42
C LEU A 74 12.77 0.01 -9.77
N ASN A 75 13.61 -0.52 -8.89
CA ASN A 75 14.74 0.14 -8.22
C ASN A 75 15.65 -0.92 -7.57
N ASP A 76 16.68 -0.45 -6.85
CA ASP A 76 17.67 -1.26 -6.13
C ASP A 76 17.07 -2.28 -5.13
N THR A 77 15.83 -2.07 -4.67
CA THR A 77 15.19 -2.93 -3.66
C THR A 77 14.09 -3.80 -4.24
N PHE A 78 13.35 -3.31 -5.25
CA PHE A 78 12.13 -3.92 -5.75
C PHE A 78 12.15 -4.17 -7.25
N GLY A 79 11.49 -5.25 -7.66
CA GLY A 79 11.26 -5.62 -9.05
C GLY A 79 9.86 -6.20 -9.23
N LEU A 80 9.36 -6.22 -10.46
CA LEU A 80 8.10 -6.86 -10.82
C LEU A 80 8.37 -8.27 -11.33
N ALA A 81 7.47 -9.21 -11.04
CA ALA A 81 7.48 -10.50 -11.71
C ALA A 81 7.31 -10.33 -13.25
N PRO A 82 7.82 -11.28 -14.05
CA PRO A 82 7.78 -11.19 -15.52
C PRO A 82 6.38 -10.90 -16.09
N GLY A 83 5.34 -11.52 -15.52
CA GLY A 83 3.95 -11.33 -15.96
C GLY A 83 3.40 -9.92 -15.72
N LEU A 84 4.07 -9.11 -14.90
CA LEU A 84 3.72 -7.73 -14.61
C LEU A 84 4.64 -6.72 -15.32
N ALA A 85 5.52 -7.17 -16.21
CA ALA A 85 6.44 -6.31 -16.97
C ALA A 85 5.79 -5.04 -17.55
N PRO A 86 4.56 -5.07 -18.13
CA PRO A 86 3.93 -3.86 -18.67
C PRO A 86 3.69 -2.75 -17.63
N MET A 87 3.64 -3.09 -16.34
CA MET A 87 3.42 -2.11 -15.26
C MET A 87 4.65 -1.22 -15.01
N ARG A 88 5.83 -1.60 -15.52
CA ARG A 88 7.06 -0.79 -15.42
C ARG A 88 6.89 0.59 -16.02
N GLU A 89 6.17 0.70 -17.14
CA GLU A 89 5.95 1.99 -17.80
C GLU A 89 5.17 2.96 -16.89
N LEU A 90 4.11 2.46 -16.23
CA LEU A 90 3.34 3.23 -15.27
C LEU A 90 4.19 3.66 -14.07
N TRP A 91 5.08 2.79 -13.60
CA TRP A 91 6.03 3.13 -12.53
C TRP A 91 6.96 4.28 -12.95
N GLN A 92 7.59 4.18 -14.13
CA GLN A 92 8.49 5.22 -14.65
C GLN A 92 7.79 6.57 -14.85
N GLN A 93 6.50 6.55 -15.17
CA GLN A 93 5.68 7.75 -15.34
C GLN A 93 5.13 8.30 -14.00
N ASN A 94 5.47 7.71 -12.85
CA ASN A 94 4.89 8.02 -11.54
C ASN A 94 3.36 7.87 -11.50
N GLN A 95 2.82 6.91 -12.25
CA GLN A 95 1.40 6.57 -12.33
C GLN A 95 1.05 5.26 -11.61
N LEU A 96 2.06 4.56 -11.08
CA LEU A 96 1.91 3.35 -10.27
C LEU A 96 2.58 3.54 -8.92
N VAL A 97 1.92 3.08 -7.87
CA VAL A 97 2.48 2.96 -6.52
C VAL A 97 2.20 1.56 -5.98
N ALA A 98 3.21 0.96 -5.35
CA ALA A 98 3.08 -0.30 -4.63
C ALA A 98 3.17 -0.02 -3.11
N LEU A 99 2.20 -0.50 -2.35
CA LEU A 99 2.16 -0.36 -0.89
C LEU A 99 2.41 -1.73 -0.24
N HIS A 100 3.56 -1.88 0.40
CA HIS A 100 3.97 -3.10 1.08
C HIS A 100 3.62 -3.09 2.57
N ALA A 101 3.72 -4.25 3.21
CA ALA A 101 3.46 -4.44 4.64
C ALA A 101 2.05 -4.00 5.08
N MET A 102 1.09 -4.05 4.16
CA MET A 102 -0.32 -3.75 4.42
C MET A 102 -1.04 -5.03 4.86
N ALA A 103 -1.73 -4.97 5.99
CA ALA A 103 -2.59 -6.05 6.45
C ALA A 103 -3.77 -5.50 7.27
N ILE A 104 -4.96 -6.07 7.06
CA ILE A 104 -6.09 -5.87 7.97
C ILE A 104 -5.75 -6.45 9.35
N PRO A 105 -6.28 -5.94 10.48
CA PRO A 105 -6.02 -6.49 11.82
C PRO A 105 -6.72 -7.84 12.08
N TYR A 106 -7.06 -8.59 11.03
CA TYR A 106 -7.65 -9.92 11.07
C TYR A 106 -6.56 -10.98 10.90
N ARG A 107 -6.55 -12.01 11.75
CA ARG A 107 -5.46 -13.00 11.83
C ARG A 107 -5.91 -14.46 11.76
N THR A 108 -7.18 -14.70 11.41
CA THR A 108 -7.64 -16.07 11.17
C THR A 108 -7.37 -16.51 9.71
N ARG A 109 -7.64 -17.77 9.41
CA ARG A 109 -7.45 -18.38 8.07
C ARG A 109 -8.73 -18.43 7.21
N SER A 110 -9.83 -17.79 7.63
CA SER A 110 -11.05 -17.74 6.81
C SER A 110 -10.90 -16.71 5.68
N HIS A 111 -10.84 -17.20 4.44
CA HIS A 111 -10.84 -16.34 3.26
C HIS A 111 -12.15 -15.54 3.12
N PHE A 112 -13.29 -16.15 3.47
CA PHE A 112 -14.60 -15.49 3.42
C PHE A 112 -14.66 -14.29 4.36
N ASP A 113 -14.16 -14.46 5.58
CA ASP A 113 -14.17 -13.41 6.58
C ASP A 113 -13.21 -12.27 6.21
N GLY A 114 -12.00 -12.60 5.74
CA GLY A 114 -11.04 -11.61 5.28
C GLY A 114 -11.57 -10.80 4.10
N GLN A 115 -12.27 -11.44 3.17
CA GLN A 115 -12.96 -10.77 2.06
C GLN A 115 -14.08 -9.86 2.56
N ALA A 116 -14.93 -10.35 3.46
CA ALA A 116 -16.00 -9.54 4.04
C ALA A 116 -15.45 -8.29 4.72
N ILE A 117 -14.36 -8.41 5.49
CA ILE A 117 -13.67 -7.27 6.13
C ILE A 117 -13.13 -6.28 5.09
N LEU A 118 -12.48 -6.74 4.02
CA LEU A 118 -11.94 -5.88 2.96
C LEU A 118 -13.05 -5.15 2.17
N GLU A 119 -14.19 -5.81 1.95
CA GLU A 119 -15.31 -5.26 1.19
C GLU A 119 -16.18 -4.31 2.03
N THR A 120 -16.38 -4.64 3.31
CA THR A 120 -17.16 -3.82 4.24
C THR A 120 -16.34 -2.69 4.87
N GLY A 121 -15.02 -2.86 5.00
CA GLY A 121 -14.12 -1.89 5.64
C GLY A 121 -14.27 -1.80 7.17
N ILE A 122 -14.89 -2.79 7.82
CA ILE A 122 -15.02 -2.87 9.29
C ILE A 122 -14.05 -3.89 9.89
N ASP A 123 -13.89 -3.89 11.21
CA ASP A 123 -12.93 -4.75 11.93
C ASP A 123 -13.41 -6.19 12.20
N ARG A 124 -14.54 -6.59 11.62
CA ARG A 124 -15.23 -7.85 11.89
C ARG A 124 -15.89 -8.43 10.63
N PRO A 125 -16.07 -9.76 10.52
CA PRO A 125 -16.60 -10.37 9.29
C PRO A 125 -18.09 -10.11 9.05
N VAL A 126 -18.86 -9.89 10.11
CA VAL A 126 -20.31 -9.72 10.08
C VAL A 126 -20.69 -8.47 10.88
N GLY A 127 -21.70 -7.74 10.41
CA GLY A 127 -22.21 -6.56 11.10
C GLY A 127 -22.38 -5.33 10.20
N SER A 128 -22.09 -5.46 8.91
CA SER A 128 -22.47 -4.47 7.90
C SER A 128 -23.37 -5.12 6.85
N SER A 129 -24.42 -4.41 6.45
CA SER A 129 -25.24 -4.74 5.29
C SER A 129 -24.71 -4.12 3.99
N ASP A 130 -23.72 -3.22 4.07
CA ASP A 130 -23.15 -2.50 2.93
C ASP A 130 -21.61 -2.53 2.91
N GLY A 131 -21.06 -2.27 1.71
CA GLY A 131 -19.62 -2.12 1.48
C GLY A 131 -19.13 -0.71 1.78
N TRP A 132 -17.82 -0.55 2.04
CA TRP A 132 -17.25 0.79 2.25
C TRP A 132 -17.40 1.69 1.02
N LEU A 133 -17.36 1.11 -0.18
CA LEU A 133 -17.54 1.84 -1.43
C LEU A 133 -18.99 2.31 -1.61
N ASN A 134 -19.98 1.50 -1.22
CA ASN A 134 -21.40 1.90 -1.23
C ASN A 134 -21.62 3.09 -0.31
N ARG A 135 -21.09 3.03 0.91
CA ARG A 135 -21.15 4.15 1.87
C ARG A 135 -20.46 5.42 1.33
N LEU A 136 -19.37 5.27 0.61
CA LEU A 136 -18.66 6.40 -0.02
C LEU A 136 -19.48 7.03 -1.15
N LEU A 137 -20.10 6.20 -1.99
CA LEU A 137 -20.86 6.63 -3.16
C LEU A 137 -22.30 7.02 -2.85
N GLN A 138 -22.78 6.76 -1.62
CA GLN A 138 -24.16 6.97 -1.18
C GLN A 138 -25.18 6.22 -2.05
N VAL A 139 -24.84 5.00 -2.46
CA VAL A 139 -25.68 4.09 -3.27
C VAL A 139 -25.96 2.79 -2.54
#